data_AF-A0A3N1KJX0-F1
#
_entry.id   AF-A0A3N1KJX0-F1
#
_cell.length_a   1.000
_cell.length_b   1.000
_cell.length_c   1.000
_cell.angle_alpha   90.00
_cell.angle_beta   90.00
_cell.angle_gamma   90.00
#
_symmetry.space_group_name_H-M   'P 1'
#
loop_
_entity.id
_entity.type
_entity.pdbx_description
1 polymer ?
#
loop_
_entity_poly.entity_id
_entity_poly.type
_entity_poly.pdbx_seq_one_letter_code
_entity_poly.pdbx_strand_id
1 'polypeptide(L)'
;MTVFQVPASKASINQNRFQFNLPGNRKKNLSVPLLKFAAPVVVKKLTGITKLEAVEIIIEHYHPGLFAEFEDQEQVLAWYDQWTEESGITVGESVDSTDS
;
A
#
# COMPACT_ATOMS: atom_id res chain seq x y z
N MET A 1 -16.47 -22.77 18.76
CA MET A 1 -16.49 -21.33 18.45
C MET A 1 -15.50 -21.06 17.32
N THR A 2 -15.98 -20.91 16.10
CA THR A 2 -15.18 -20.48 14.93
C THR A 2 -16.13 -19.69 14.03
N VAL A 3 -16.00 -18.36 14.02
CA VAL A 3 -17.12 -17.45 13.70
C VAL A 3 -17.12 -16.89 12.27
N PHE A 4 -16.20 -17.25 11.37
CA PHE A 4 -16.27 -16.77 9.98
C PHE A 4 -15.74 -17.80 8.96
N GLN A 5 -16.59 -18.18 8.01
CA GLN A 5 -16.24 -18.93 6.80
C GLN A 5 -16.48 -17.99 5.61
N VAL A 6 -15.41 -17.64 4.88
CA VAL A 6 -15.49 -16.76 3.71
C VAL A 6 -15.93 -17.59 2.49
N PRO A 7 -16.97 -17.19 1.73
CA PRO A 7 -17.38 -17.92 0.53
C PRO A 7 -16.31 -17.81 -0.57
N ALA A 8 -15.94 -18.95 -1.16
CA ALA A 8 -14.93 -19.06 -2.23
C ALA A 8 -15.23 -18.19 -3.47
N SER A 9 -16.47 -17.74 -3.66
CA SER A 9 -16.91 -16.97 -4.84
C SER A 9 -16.82 -15.44 -4.72
N LYS A 10 -16.27 -14.89 -3.63
CA LYS A 10 -15.94 -13.45 -3.54
C LYS A 10 -14.45 -13.13 -3.54
N ALA A 11 -13.60 -14.14 -3.72
CA ALA A 11 -12.17 -13.98 -3.96
C ALA A 11 -11.93 -13.57 -5.43
N SER A 12 -12.37 -12.38 -5.83
CA SER A 12 -11.77 -11.75 -7.02
C SER A 12 -10.36 -11.35 -6.59
N ILE A 13 -9.39 -12.20 -6.94
CA ILE A 13 -8.00 -12.25 -6.40
C ILE A 13 -7.26 -10.90 -6.46
N ASN A 14 -7.74 -9.94 -7.24
CA ASN A 14 -7.04 -8.70 -7.55
C ASN A 14 -7.66 -7.42 -6.96
N GLN A 15 -8.80 -7.48 -6.24
CA GLN A 15 -9.47 -6.25 -5.76
C GLN A 15 -8.89 -5.67 -4.46
N ASN A 16 -8.11 -6.46 -3.71
CA ASN A 16 -7.60 -6.09 -2.38
C ASN A 16 -6.10 -5.73 -2.39
N ARG A 17 -5.48 -5.60 -3.58
CA ARG A 17 -4.05 -5.41 -3.74
C ARG A 17 -3.75 -4.26 -4.69
N PHE A 18 -2.82 -3.42 -4.30
CA PHE A 18 -2.18 -2.42 -5.16
C PHE A 18 -1.11 -3.12 -6.00
N GLN A 19 -1.20 -3.01 -7.33
CA GLN A 19 -0.22 -3.58 -8.25
C GLN A 19 0.62 -2.45 -8.84
N PHE A 20 1.93 -2.61 -8.81
CA PHE A 20 2.86 -1.60 -9.31
C PHE A 20 4.09 -2.24 -9.93
N ASN A 21 4.82 -1.45 -10.71
CA ASN A 21 6.15 -1.81 -11.19
C ASN A 21 7.07 -0.62 -10.91
N LEU A 22 8.28 -0.88 -10.43
CA LEU A 22 9.29 0.16 -10.26
C LEU A 22 10.05 0.34 -11.58
N PRO A 23 10.28 1.58 -12.05
CA PRO A 23 11.15 1.83 -13.19
C PRO A 23 12.58 1.33 -12.87
N GLY A 24 13.27 0.78 -13.86
CA GLY A 24 14.61 0.20 -13.68
C GLY A 24 14.67 -1.17 -12.99
N ASN A 25 13.60 -1.63 -12.33
CA ASN A 25 13.59 -2.92 -11.63
C ASN A 25 13.28 -4.10 -12.57
N ARG A 26 13.95 -5.23 -12.35
CA ARG A 26 13.71 -6.48 -13.11
C ARG A 26 12.48 -7.25 -12.63
N LYS A 27 12.04 -7.07 -11.38
CA LYS A 27 10.86 -7.73 -10.81
C LYS A 27 9.59 -7.06 -11.35
N LYS A 28 8.80 -7.84 -12.09
CA LYS A 28 7.50 -7.43 -12.62
C LYS A 28 6.38 -7.92 -11.72
N ASN A 29 5.24 -7.22 -11.72
CA ASN A 29 4.02 -7.57 -10.98
C ASN A 29 4.20 -7.47 -9.45
N LEU A 30 4.91 -6.44 -8.99
CA LEU A 30 5.00 -6.16 -7.56
C LEU A 30 3.63 -5.75 -7.04
N SER A 31 3.34 -6.16 -5.82
CA SER A 31 2.01 -5.95 -5.27
C SER A 31 1.99 -6.00 -3.76
N VAL A 32 1.27 -5.06 -3.16
CA VAL A 32 1.06 -4.97 -1.72
C VAL A 32 -0.44 -4.94 -1.43
N PRO A 33 -0.91 -5.40 -0.26
CA PRO A 33 -2.31 -5.21 0.09
C PRO A 33 -2.64 -3.72 0.20
N LEU A 34 -3.87 -3.33 -0.14
CA LEU A 34 -4.36 -1.98 0.15
C LEU A 34 -4.36 -1.75 1.66
N LEU A 35 -4.19 -0.50 2.09
CA LEU A 35 -4.07 -0.16 3.53
C LEU A 35 -5.24 -0.71 4.38
N LYS A 36 -6.48 -0.69 3.87
CA LYS A 36 -7.67 -1.28 4.53
C LYS A 36 -7.62 -2.80 4.73
N PHE A 37 -6.73 -3.49 4.01
CA PHE A 37 -6.50 -4.94 4.09
C PHE A 37 -5.11 -5.29 4.62
N ALA A 38 -4.30 -4.30 5.01
CA ALA A 38 -2.99 -4.53 5.59
C ALA A 38 -3.12 -5.23 6.95
N ALA A 39 -2.18 -6.12 7.27
CA ALA A 39 -2.20 -6.86 8.52
C ALA A 39 -2.19 -5.88 9.72
N PRO A 40 -2.97 -6.12 10.79
CA PRO A 40 -3.02 -5.23 11.97
C PRO A 40 -1.65 -4.97 12.60
N VAL A 41 -0.74 -5.96 12.53
CA VAL A 41 0.65 -5.83 12.99
C VAL A 41 1.42 -4.78 12.19
N VAL A 42 1.17 -4.68 10.89
CA VAL A 42 1.76 -3.65 10.02
C VAL A 42 1.10 -2.31 10.31
N VAL A 43 -0.24 -2.24 10.32
CA VAL A 43 -0.98 -0.99 10.59
C VAL A 43 -0.57 -0.36 11.92
N LYS A 44 -0.36 -1.15 12.97
CA LYS A 44 0.12 -0.66 14.27
C LYS A 44 1.51 -0.01 14.19
N LYS A 45 2.37 -0.46 13.28
CA LYS A 45 3.68 0.16 13.04
C LYS A 45 3.57 1.44 12.23
N LEU A 46 2.54 1.57 11.39
CA LEU A 46 2.30 2.74 10.55
C LEU A 46 1.72 3.94 11.31
N THR A 47 1.22 3.75 12.53
CA THR A 47 0.67 4.85 13.33
C THR A 47 1.78 5.69 13.96
N GLY A 48 1.83 6.98 13.62
CA GLY A 48 2.74 7.96 14.25
C GLY A 48 4.15 8.02 13.64
N ILE A 49 4.34 7.43 12.47
CA ILE A 49 5.60 7.48 11.71
C ILE A 49 5.46 8.34 10.45
N THR A 50 6.58 8.65 9.81
CA THR A 50 6.60 9.40 8.54
C THR A 50 6.14 8.54 7.35
N LYS A 51 5.70 9.19 6.26
CA LYS A 51 5.34 8.50 5.00
C LYS A 51 6.49 7.62 4.49
N LEU A 52 7.73 8.10 4.61
CA LEU A 52 8.93 7.38 4.16
C LEU A 52 9.13 6.08 4.96
N GLU A 53 9.12 6.17 6.29
CA GLU A 53 9.23 4.99 7.17
C GLU A 53 8.07 4.02 6.95
N ALA A 54 6.87 4.54 6.66
CA ALA A 54 5.71 3.72 6.36
C ALA A 54 5.93 2.85 5.12
N VAL A 55 6.39 3.46 4.02
CA VAL A 55 6.70 2.72 2.78
C VAL A 55 7.78 1.68 3.04
N GLU A 56 8.88 2.04 3.73
CA GLU A 56 9.94 1.10 4.07
C GLU A 56 9.40 -0.13 4.80
N ILE A 57 8.61 0.07 5.86
CA ILE A 57 8.03 -1.01 6.65
C ILE A 57 7.12 -1.91 5.81
N ILE A 58 6.27 -1.33 4.96
CA ILE A 58 5.33 -2.12 4.14
C ILE A 58 6.09 -2.88 3.07
N ILE A 59 6.94 -2.19 2.32
CA ILE A 59 7.69 -2.76 1.22
C ILE A 59 8.58 -3.87 1.73
N GLU A 60 9.36 -3.66 2.80
CA GLU A 60 10.22 -4.70 3.36
C GLU A 60 9.43 -5.88 3.95
N HIS A 61 8.21 -5.64 4.44
CA HIS A 61 7.37 -6.73 4.95
C HIS A 61 6.84 -7.66 3.85
N TYR A 62 6.47 -7.13 2.68
CA TYR A 62 5.88 -7.91 1.59
C TYR A 62 6.89 -8.28 0.48
N HIS A 63 7.89 -7.44 0.25
CA HIS A 63 8.95 -7.57 -0.74
C HIS A 63 10.31 -7.17 -0.14
N PRO A 64 10.95 -8.07 0.63
CA PRO A 64 12.23 -7.78 1.25
C PRO A 64 13.30 -7.33 0.24
N GLY A 65 14.04 -6.28 0.58
CA GLY A 65 15.10 -5.66 -0.22
C GLY A 65 14.61 -4.80 -1.38
N LEU A 66 13.30 -4.64 -1.58
CA LEU A 66 12.75 -3.82 -2.65
C LEU A 66 12.84 -2.32 -2.32
N PHE A 67 12.90 -1.93 -1.05
CA PHE A 67 12.96 -0.51 -0.69
C PHE A 67 14.25 0.15 -1.21
N ALA A 68 15.35 -0.61 -1.26
CA ALA A 68 16.62 -0.16 -1.81
C ALA A 68 16.61 0.06 -3.35
N GLU A 69 15.55 -0.39 -4.03
CA GLU A 69 15.39 -0.23 -5.48
C GLU A 69 14.63 1.05 -5.83
N PHE A 70 14.18 1.82 -4.83
CA PHE A 70 13.65 3.16 -5.06
C PHE A 70 14.80 4.13 -5.36
N GLU A 71 14.62 4.98 -6.37
CA GLU A 71 15.64 5.89 -6.88
C GLU A 71 15.90 7.06 -5.91
N ASP A 72 14.82 7.63 -5.36
CA ASP A 72 14.86 8.77 -4.47
C ASP A 72 13.62 8.86 -3.55
N GLN A 73 13.65 9.85 -2.66
CA GLN A 73 12.55 10.12 -1.74
C GLN A 73 11.26 10.57 -2.45
N GLU A 74 11.34 11.27 -3.59
CA GLU A 74 10.17 11.73 -4.32
C GLU A 74 9.38 10.53 -4.87
N GLN A 75 10.08 9.53 -5.41
CA GLN A 75 9.49 8.29 -5.88
C GLN A 75 8.81 7.52 -4.74
N VAL A 76 9.42 7.47 -3.56
CA VAL A 76 8.84 6.83 -2.36
C VAL A 76 7.54 7.52 -1.95
N LEU A 77 7.53 8.86 -1.93
CA LEU A 77 6.35 9.64 -1.57
C LEU A 77 5.23 9.50 -2.60
N ALA A 78 5.57 9.56 -3.90
CA ALA A 78 4.60 9.35 -4.98
C ALA A 78 3.96 7.96 -4.92
N TRP A 79 4.76 6.93 -4.59
CA TRP A 79 4.25 5.57 -4.37
C TRP A 79 3.28 5.52 -3.18
N TYR A 80 3.62 6.17 -2.06
CA TYR A 80 2.75 6.21 -0.87
C TYR A 80 1.40 6.85 -1.19
N ASP A 81 1.42 7.99 -1.88
CA ASP A 81 0.21 8.74 -2.20
C ASP A 81 -0.72 7.92 -3.12
N GLN A 82 -0.18 7.31 -4.18
CA GLN A 82 -0.96 6.40 -5.05
C GLN A 82 -1.51 5.19 -4.29
N TRP A 83 -0.71 4.57 -3.43
CA TRP A 83 -1.14 3.42 -2.64
C TRP A 83 -2.28 3.79 -1.67
N THR A 84 -2.21 4.98 -1.07
CA THR A 84 -3.27 5.49 -0.19
C THR A 84 -4.55 5.84 -0.96
N GLU A 85 -4.42 6.47 -2.13
CA GLU A 85 -5.54 6.81 -3.02
C GLU A 85 -6.30 5.55 -3.45
N GLU A 86 -5.61 4.53 -3.96
CA GLU A 86 -6.24 3.25 -4.34
C GLU A 86 -6.84 2.51 -3.15
N SER A 87 -6.28 2.69 -1.96
CA SER A 87 -6.86 2.09 -0.76
C SER A 87 -8.19 2.74 -0.35
N GLY A 88 -8.48 3.94 -0.86
CA GLY A 88 -9.60 4.78 -0.44
C GLY A 88 -9.40 5.35 0.96
N ILE A 89 -8.16 5.43 1.43
CA ILE A 89 -7.77 6.01 2.72
C ILE A 89 -6.84 7.17 2.40
N THR A 90 -7.41 8.36 2.19
CA THR A 90 -6.62 9.57 2.00
C THR A 90 -6.06 10.00 3.35
N VAL A 91 -4.81 9.66 3.64
CA VAL A 91 -4.08 10.18 4.82
C VAL A 91 -3.57 11.58 4.46
N GLY A 92 -4.48 12.55 4.45
CA GLY A 92 -4.17 13.96 4.29
C GLY A 92 -4.14 14.46 2.85
N GLU A 93 -5.33 14.73 2.31
CA GLU A 93 -5.67 15.98 1.64
C GLU A 93 -7.20 16.07 1.61
N SER A 94 -7.73 16.95 2.45
CA SER A 94 -9.01 17.58 2.15
C SER A 94 -8.79 18.35 0.84
N VAL A 95 -9.10 17.74 -0.30
CA VAL A 95 -9.53 18.54 -1.44
C VAL A 95 -10.93 19.04 -1.07
N ASP A 96 -10.91 20.20 -0.45
CA ASP A 96 -12.03 21.13 -0.42
C ASP A 96 -12.66 21.13 -1.81
N SER A 97 -13.97 20.96 -1.88
CA SER A 97 -14.77 21.11 -3.08
C SER A 97 -14.31 22.35 -3.86
N THR A 98 -13.99 22.20 -5.14
CA THR A 98 -14.17 23.32 -6.06
C THR A 98 -14.90 22.80 -7.29
N ASP A 99 -16.21 23.04 -7.22
CA ASP A 99 -17.14 23.18 -8.33
C ASP A 99 -16.49 23.95 -9.50
N SER A 100 -16.58 23.38 -10.70
CA SER A 100 -16.55 24.11 -11.98
C SER A 100 -17.24 23.28 -13.06
#